data_AF-A0AAW2JS06-F1
#
_entry.id   AF-A0AAW2JS06-F1
#
_cell.length_a   1.000
_cell.length_b   1.000
_cell.length_c   1.000
_cell.angle_alpha   90.00
_cell.angle_beta   90.00
_cell.angle_gamma   90.00
#
_symmetry.space_group_name_H-M   'P 1'
#
loop_
_entity.id
_entity.type
_entity.pdbx_description
1 polymer ?
#
loop_
_entity_poly.entity_id
_entity_poly.type
_entity_poly.pdbx_seq_one_letter_code
_entity_poly.pdbx_strand_id
1 'polypeptide(L)'
;MGLGASGQGMLDPVSVRVLPPKQSLDHAVKTLGKEENKETRLKKRTRGGKRKRDKKLAAAARAAEEEEESKDVFSLINTQLAMHGQILNSSSTKKQQSKANGEAKKEDRRALLAYEDEIKNLKLQIEKLEEMANRNRKEKVVYDAALRKLNETRKALADAEEAHASTSNAVARKEKEKKWLKF
;
A
#
# COMPACT_ATOMS: atom_id res chain seq x y z
N MET A 1 39.30 61.66 -23.28
CA MET A 1 39.09 60.74 -22.14
C MET A 1 38.04 59.73 -22.59
N GLY A 2 38.33 58.49 -22.97
CA GLY A 2 39.38 57.57 -22.56
C GLY A 2 38.85 56.13 -22.39
N LEU A 3 37.57 55.85 -22.66
CA LEU A 3 36.96 54.51 -22.71
C LEU A 3 35.84 54.59 -23.78
N GLY A 4 35.90 53.75 -24.84
CA GLY A 4 35.01 53.85 -26.01
C GLY A 4 33.50 53.73 -25.70
N ALA A 5 32.66 53.95 -26.72
CA ALA A 5 31.19 54.09 -26.62
C ALA A 5 30.43 52.96 -25.90
N SER A 6 31.06 51.80 -25.73
CA SER A 6 30.50 50.61 -25.09
C SER A 6 31.20 50.19 -23.79
N GLY A 7 32.10 51.00 -23.24
CA GLY A 7 32.79 50.67 -21.97
C GLY A 7 33.72 49.46 -22.06
N GLN A 8 34.17 49.12 -23.27
CA GLN A 8 34.90 47.89 -23.62
C GLN A 8 36.26 47.70 -22.91
N GLY A 9 36.69 48.65 -22.09
CA GLY A 9 37.86 48.56 -21.20
C GLY A 9 37.54 48.22 -19.74
N MET A 10 36.27 47.99 -19.38
CA MET A 10 35.89 47.54 -18.04
C MET A 10 36.15 46.03 -17.91
N LEU A 11 37.19 45.68 -17.14
CA LEU A 11 37.40 44.34 -16.63
C LEU A 11 36.61 44.17 -15.34
N ASP A 12 35.80 43.11 -15.27
CA ASP A 12 35.12 42.76 -14.02
C ASP A 12 36.17 42.41 -12.96
N PRO A 13 36.14 43.06 -11.79
CA PRO A 13 37.11 42.78 -10.75
C PRO A 13 36.94 41.34 -10.26
N VAL A 14 38.07 40.67 -10.04
CA VAL A 14 38.07 39.33 -9.45
C VAL A 14 37.44 39.41 -8.05
N SER A 15 36.41 38.61 -7.80
CA SER A 15 35.76 38.55 -6.51
C SER A 15 36.70 37.90 -5.47
N VAL A 16 37.12 38.68 -4.47
CA VAL A 16 38.00 38.20 -3.39
C VAL A 16 37.19 38.02 -2.11
N ARG A 17 37.23 36.82 -1.52
CA ARG A 17 36.58 36.51 -0.24
C ARG A 17 37.57 36.76 0.90
N VAL A 18 37.35 37.81 1.69
CA VAL A 18 38.18 38.14 2.85
C VAL A 18 37.83 37.24 4.03
N LEU A 19 38.83 36.56 4.60
CA LEU A 19 38.65 35.71 5.78
C LEU A 19 38.78 36.53 7.09
N PRO A 20 38.10 36.11 8.17
CA PRO A 20 38.28 36.71 9.48
C PRO A 20 39.74 36.62 9.96
N PRO A 21 40.22 37.57 10.79
CA PRO A 21 41.57 37.53 11.31
C PRO A 21 41.82 36.25 12.12
N LYS A 22 43.04 35.72 12.03
CA LYS A 22 43.50 34.46 12.66
C LYS A 22 42.84 33.17 12.13
N GLN A 23 42.21 33.19 10.95
CA GLN A 23 41.73 31.98 10.28
C GLN A 23 42.63 31.56 9.12
N SER A 24 42.90 30.26 8.99
CA SER A 24 43.71 29.70 7.89
C SER A 24 42.90 29.56 6.59
N LEU A 25 43.59 29.51 5.46
CA LEU A 25 42.98 29.28 4.14
C LEU A 25 42.20 27.96 4.06
N ASP A 26 42.54 26.97 4.88
CA ASP A 26 41.81 25.71 4.99
C ASP A 26 40.33 25.89 5.37
N HIS A 27 39.98 26.98 6.07
CA HIS A 27 38.60 27.31 6.40
C HIS A 27 37.79 27.72 5.17
N ALA A 28 38.40 28.40 4.19
CA ALA A 28 37.74 28.81 2.95
C ALA A 28 37.32 27.59 2.10
N VAL A 29 38.18 26.58 2.02
CA VAL A 29 37.91 25.33 1.28
C VAL A 29 36.75 24.56 1.91
N LYS A 30 36.69 24.52 3.25
CA LYS A 30 35.59 23.88 3.99
C LYS A 30 34.24 24.61 3.82
N THR A 31 34.26 25.94 3.69
CA THR A 31 33.02 26.71 3.46
C THR A 31 32.49 26.55 2.03
N LEU A 32 33.36 26.48 1.02
CA LEU A 32 32.95 26.21 -0.37
C LEU A 32 32.18 24.88 -0.47
N GLY A 33 32.70 23.81 0.13
CA GLY A 33 32.02 22.51 0.17
C GLY A 33 30.70 22.50 0.96
N LYS A 34 30.45 23.48 1.84
CA LYS A 34 29.20 23.61 2.60
C LYS A 34 28.17 24.52 1.92
N GLU A 35 28.60 25.56 1.20
CA GLU A 35 27.72 26.48 0.47
C GLU A 35 27.17 25.83 -0.81
N GLU A 36 27.98 25.10 -1.58
CA GLU A 36 27.51 24.33 -2.74
C GLU A 36 26.44 23.27 -2.37
N ASN A 37 26.51 22.75 -1.14
CA ASN A 37 25.55 21.76 -0.61
C ASN A 37 24.21 22.36 -0.15
N LYS A 38 24.09 23.70 -0.04
CA LYS A 38 22.84 24.37 0.38
C LYS A 38 21.99 24.83 -0.80
N GLU A 39 22.60 25.26 -1.90
CA GLU A 39 21.85 25.85 -3.03
C GLU A 39 21.38 24.84 -4.09
N THR A 40 21.83 23.58 -4.06
CA THR A 40 21.38 22.56 -5.03
C THR A 40 20.91 21.27 -4.37
N ARG A 41 19.85 21.33 -3.56
CA ARG A 41 19.01 20.14 -3.27
C ARG A 41 18.14 19.73 -4.48
N LEU A 42 18.69 19.82 -5.69
CA LEU A 42 18.14 19.17 -6.87
C LEU A 42 18.44 17.67 -6.73
N LYS A 43 17.39 16.87 -6.54
CA LYS A 43 17.46 15.40 -6.43
C LYS A 43 18.21 14.82 -7.65
N LYS A 44 19.51 14.54 -7.50
CA LYS A 44 20.26 13.78 -8.50
C LYS A 44 19.68 12.37 -8.57
N ARG A 45 19.23 11.95 -9.76
CA ARG A 45 18.84 10.57 -10.06
C ARG A 45 20.06 9.67 -9.86
N THR A 46 20.15 9.02 -8.71
CA THR A 46 21.22 8.05 -8.41
C THR A 46 21.11 6.86 -9.37
N ARG A 47 21.92 6.85 -10.42
CA ARG A 47 22.06 5.72 -11.35
C ARG A 47 22.90 4.64 -10.65
N GLY A 48 22.24 3.86 -9.80
CA GLY A 48 22.88 2.83 -8.96
C GLY A 48 22.06 2.42 -7.74
N GLY A 49 21.06 3.22 -7.34
CA GLY A 49 20.22 2.92 -6.18
C GLY A 49 19.25 1.75 -6.40
N LYS A 50 18.80 1.51 -7.64
CA LYS A 50 17.85 0.43 -7.95
C LYS A 50 18.47 -0.94 -7.66
N ARG A 51 19.66 -1.26 -8.19
CA ARG A 51 20.34 -2.55 -7.95
C ARG A 51 20.64 -2.80 -6.47
N LYS A 52 21.02 -1.75 -5.71
CA LYS A 52 21.23 -1.87 -4.24
C LYS A 52 19.91 -2.07 -3.49
N ARG A 53 18.82 -1.40 -3.89
CA ARG A 53 17.48 -1.60 -3.30
C ARG A 53 16.95 -2.99 -3.61
N ASP A 54 17.03 -3.41 -4.87
CA ASP A 54 16.56 -4.72 -5.32
C ASP A 54 17.37 -5.84 -4.67
N LYS A 55 18.70 -5.70 -4.50
CA LYS A 55 19.53 -6.67 -3.76
C LYS A 55 19.15 -6.76 -2.28
N LYS A 56 18.79 -5.64 -1.64
CA LYS A 56 18.31 -5.63 -0.25
C LYS A 56 16.94 -6.28 -0.11
N LEU A 57 16.02 -5.98 -1.02
CA LEU A 57 14.68 -6.57 -1.02
C LEU A 57 14.74 -8.07 -1.30
N ALA A 58 15.57 -8.52 -2.23
CA ALA A 58 15.77 -9.93 -2.51
C ALA A 58 16.41 -10.69 -1.33
N ALA A 59 17.36 -10.07 -0.63
CA ALA A 59 17.97 -10.66 0.56
C ALA A 59 16.96 -10.75 1.73
N ALA A 60 16.13 -9.72 1.92
CA ALA A 60 15.07 -9.73 2.92
C ALA A 60 13.99 -10.77 2.59
N ALA A 61 13.62 -10.93 1.31
CA ALA A 61 12.70 -11.96 0.87
C ALA A 61 13.25 -13.36 1.14
N ARG A 62 14.52 -13.63 0.82
CA ARG A 62 15.15 -14.93 1.13
C ARG A 62 15.23 -15.23 2.62
N ALA A 63 15.57 -14.24 3.44
CA ALA A 63 15.59 -14.41 4.89
C ALA A 63 14.18 -14.70 5.46
N ALA A 64 13.14 -14.08 4.91
CA ALA A 64 11.76 -14.38 5.29
C ALA A 64 11.34 -15.80 4.88
N GLU A 65 11.68 -16.24 3.65
CA GLU A 65 11.39 -17.61 3.20
C GLU A 65 12.18 -18.65 4.03
N GLU A 66 13.44 -18.40 4.41
CA GLU A 66 14.21 -19.27 5.31
C GLU A 66 13.61 -19.33 6.74
N GLU A 67 13.03 -18.22 7.23
CA GLU A 67 12.25 -18.20 8.47
C GLU A 67 10.91 -18.95 8.34
N GLU A 68 10.28 -18.97 7.16
CA GLU A 68 9.08 -19.77 6.86
C GLU A 68 9.40 -21.27 6.73
N GLU A 69 10.50 -21.62 6.08
CA GLU A 69 10.97 -23.01 5.91
C GLU A 69 11.45 -23.64 7.22
N SER A 70 11.88 -22.83 8.19
CA SER A 70 12.25 -23.27 9.54
C SER A 70 11.09 -23.26 10.55
N LYS A 71 9.85 -23.03 10.10
CA LYS A 71 8.65 -23.11 10.97
C LYS A 71 8.33 -24.55 11.32
N ASP A 72 8.93 -24.98 12.42
CA ASP A 72 8.59 -26.22 13.10
C ASP A 72 7.09 -26.26 13.44
N VAL A 73 6.51 -27.47 13.49
CA VAL A 73 5.05 -27.67 13.70
C VAL A 73 4.59 -27.02 15.02
N PHE A 74 5.47 -26.98 16.02
CA PHE A 74 5.23 -26.33 17.30
C PHE A 74 5.18 -24.80 17.19
N SER A 75 5.98 -24.19 16.31
CA SER A 75 5.94 -22.76 16.03
C SER A 75 4.61 -22.34 15.38
N LEU A 76 4.07 -23.19 14.50
CA LEU A 76 2.75 -22.99 13.90
C LEU A 76 1.62 -23.08 14.95
N ILE A 77 1.68 -24.06 15.84
CA ILE A 77 0.71 -24.19 16.94
C ILE A 77 0.77 -22.97 17.86
N ASN A 78 1.97 -22.52 18.23
CA ASN A 78 2.15 -21.37 19.11
C ASN A 78 1.65 -20.06 18.47
N THR A 79 1.86 -19.88 17.17
CA THR A 79 1.32 -18.70 16.45
C THR A 79 -0.21 -18.74 16.35
N GLN A 80 -0.80 -19.89 16.04
CA GLN A 80 -2.27 -20.05 16.03
C GLN A 80 -2.91 -19.82 17.41
N LEU A 81 -2.29 -20.34 18.47
CA LEU A 81 -2.75 -20.11 19.85
C LEU A 81 -2.61 -18.63 20.26
N ALA A 82 -1.50 -17.98 19.91
CA ALA A 82 -1.29 -16.55 20.18
C ALA A 82 -2.27 -15.66 19.40
N MET A 83 -2.54 -15.98 18.13
CA MET A 83 -3.52 -15.28 17.29
C MET A 83 -4.93 -15.44 17.85
N HIS A 84 -5.32 -16.65 18.29
CA HIS A 84 -6.62 -16.88 18.90
C HIS A 84 -6.76 -16.12 20.23
N GLY A 85 -5.69 -16.03 21.03
CA GLY A 85 -5.65 -15.21 22.25
C GLY A 85 -5.80 -13.71 21.97
N GLN A 86 -5.20 -13.21 20.89
CA GLN A 86 -5.37 -11.82 20.45
C GLN A 86 -6.78 -11.52 19.93
N ILE A 87 -7.37 -12.41 19.13
CA ILE A 87 -8.72 -12.23 18.56
C ILE A 87 -9.78 -12.18 19.67
N LEU A 88 -9.62 -12.99 20.73
CA LEU A 88 -10.52 -12.96 21.89
C LEU A 88 -10.36 -11.69 22.73
N ASN A 89 -9.14 -11.18 22.90
CA ASN A 89 -8.85 -9.96 23.66
C ASN A 89 -9.05 -8.64 22.88
N SER A 90 -9.06 -8.65 21.54
CA SER A 90 -9.19 -7.44 20.71
C SER A 90 -10.63 -6.98 20.49
N SER A 91 -11.62 -7.68 21.07
CA SER A 91 -13.04 -7.33 20.96
C SER A 91 -13.45 -6.04 21.69
N SER A 92 -12.51 -5.34 22.35
CA SER A 92 -12.84 -4.21 23.25
C SER A 92 -12.13 -2.87 23.01
N THR A 93 -11.32 -2.66 21.96
CA THR A 93 -10.70 -1.33 21.75
C THR A 93 -10.85 -0.78 20.34
N LYS A 94 -11.92 0.00 20.18
CA LYS A 94 -12.09 1.05 19.18
C LYS A 94 -11.08 2.18 19.43
N LYS A 95 -10.09 2.39 18.54
CA LYS A 95 -9.61 3.74 18.17
C LYS A 95 -8.56 3.76 17.04
N GLN A 96 -8.94 4.49 15.99
CA GLN A 96 -8.18 5.50 15.24
C GLN A 96 -6.72 5.21 14.88
N GLN A 97 -6.43 5.24 13.57
CA GLN A 97 -5.39 6.16 13.07
C GLN A 97 -5.62 6.54 11.60
N SER A 98 -5.79 7.84 11.41
CA SER A 98 -5.90 8.55 10.14
C SER A 98 -4.56 8.58 9.40
N LYS A 99 -4.41 7.75 8.36
CA LYS A 99 -3.42 7.95 7.27
C LYS A 99 -4.01 7.51 5.91
N ALA A 100 -5.25 7.90 5.64
CA ALA A 100 -5.99 7.43 4.47
C ALA A 100 -6.16 8.55 3.43
N ASN A 101 -5.33 8.56 2.39
CA ASN A 101 -5.79 9.12 1.11
C ASN A 101 -5.19 8.40 -0.11
N GLY A 102 -4.02 7.78 0.04
CA GLY A 102 -3.39 6.93 -0.98
C GLY A 102 -3.66 5.43 -0.82
N GLU A 103 -3.71 4.92 0.42
CA GLU A 103 -3.92 3.49 0.72
C GLU A 103 -5.41 3.09 0.71
N ALA A 104 -6.29 3.94 1.24
CA ALA A 104 -7.74 3.69 1.22
C ALA A 104 -8.30 3.42 -0.19
N LYS A 105 -7.81 4.09 -1.24
CA LYS A 105 -8.26 3.81 -2.63
C LYS A 105 -7.86 2.41 -3.10
N LYS A 106 -6.71 1.90 -2.66
CA LYS A 106 -6.23 0.56 -3.02
C LYS A 106 -6.98 -0.50 -2.21
N GLU A 107 -7.27 -0.20 -0.95
CA GLU A 107 -8.07 -1.04 -0.08
C GLU A 107 -9.52 -1.13 -0.58
N ASP A 108 -10.14 0.00 -0.97
CA ASP A 108 -11.49 0.05 -1.54
C ASP A 108 -11.58 -0.79 -2.83
N ARG A 109 -10.58 -0.68 -3.73
CA ARG A 109 -10.55 -1.49 -4.97
C ARG A 109 -10.31 -2.97 -4.69
N ARG A 110 -9.44 -3.31 -3.72
CA ARG A 110 -9.20 -4.70 -3.30
C ARG A 110 -10.43 -5.29 -2.62
N ALA A 111 -11.15 -4.51 -1.83
CA ALA A 111 -12.38 -4.91 -1.19
C ALA A 111 -13.48 -5.19 -2.22
N LEU A 112 -13.64 -4.34 -3.24
CA LEU A 112 -14.57 -4.62 -4.35
C LEU A 112 -14.24 -5.94 -5.06
N LEU A 113 -12.96 -6.19 -5.35
CA LEU A 113 -12.53 -7.46 -5.94
C LEU A 113 -12.80 -8.66 -5.02
N ALA A 114 -12.60 -8.51 -3.71
CA ALA A 114 -12.92 -9.57 -2.74
C ALA A 114 -14.41 -9.90 -2.74
N TYR A 115 -15.30 -8.88 -2.76
CA TYR A 115 -16.74 -9.10 -2.88
C TYR A 115 -17.14 -9.79 -4.19
N GLU A 116 -16.52 -9.41 -5.32
CA GLU A 116 -16.75 -10.07 -6.60
C GLU A 116 -16.36 -11.56 -6.55
N ASP A 117 -15.23 -11.89 -5.92
CA ASP A 117 -14.77 -13.27 -5.77
C ASP A 117 -15.63 -14.06 -4.79
N GLU A 118 -16.12 -13.43 -3.71
CA GLU A 118 -17.12 -14.02 -2.81
C GLU A 118 -18.42 -14.38 -3.53
N ILE A 119 -18.96 -13.47 -4.35
CA ILE A 119 -20.16 -13.71 -5.16
C ILE A 119 -19.94 -14.87 -6.14
N LYS A 120 -18.77 -14.93 -6.81
CA LYS A 120 -18.43 -16.06 -7.71
C LYS A 120 -18.37 -17.38 -6.96
N ASN A 121 -17.75 -17.39 -5.78
CA ASN A 121 -17.66 -18.58 -4.95
C ASN A 121 -19.04 -19.07 -4.48
N LEU A 122 -19.93 -18.16 -4.08
CA LEU A 122 -21.31 -18.49 -3.72
C LEU A 122 -22.09 -19.07 -4.89
N LYS A 123 -21.91 -18.55 -6.11
CA LYS A 123 -22.51 -19.11 -7.34
C LYS A 123 -22.04 -20.54 -7.61
N LEU A 124 -20.73 -20.80 -7.51
CA LEU A 124 -20.17 -22.14 -7.66
C LEU A 124 -20.68 -23.11 -6.57
N GLN A 125 -20.91 -22.62 -5.35
CA GLN A 125 -21.50 -23.43 -4.29
C GLN A 125 -22.97 -23.78 -4.57
N ILE A 126 -23.75 -22.83 -5.09
CA ILE A 126 -25.13 -23.08 -5.51
C ILE A 126 -25.17 -24.14 -6.61
N GLU A 127 -24.33 -24.03 -7.64
CA GLU A 127 -24.25 -25.03 -8.72
C GLU A 127 -23.93 -26.43 -8.17
N LYS A 128 -22.94 -26.54 -7.27
CA LYS A 128 -22.59 -27.81 -6.63
C LYS A 128 -23.72 -28.39 -5.77
N LEU A 129 -24.44 -27.55 -5.02
CA LEU A 129 -25.58 -27.98 -4.21
C LEU A 129 -26.78 -28.38 -5.07
N GLU A 130 -27.01 -27.69 -6.18
CA GLU A 130 -28.02 -28.05 -7.18
C GLU A 130 -27.70 -29.39 -7.84
N GLU A 131 -26.45 -29.62 -8.24
CA GLU A 131 -26.00 -30.92 -8.73
C GLU A 131 -26.17 -32.01 -7.67
N MET A 132 -25.81 -31.74 -6.40
CA MET A 132 -25.97 -32.69 -5.31
C MET A 132 -27.45 -33.04 -5.08
N ALA A 133 -28.34 -32.06 -5.10
CA ALA A 133 -29.78 -32.28 -5.00
C ALA A 133 -30.31 -33.08 -6.19
N ASN A 134 -29.82 -32.80 -7.41
CA ASN A 134 -30.23 -33.51 -8.62
C ASN A 134 -29.75 -34.97 -8.64
N ARG A 135 -28.53 -35.25 -8.19
CA ARG A 135 -27.98 -36.61 -8.06
C ARG A 135 -28.71 -37.42 -6.98
N ASN A 136 -29.07 -36.78 -5.86
CA ASN A 136 -29.66 -37.44 -4.69
C ASN A 136 -31.19 -37.35 -4.60
N ARG A 137 -31.90 -37.13 -5.71
CA ARG A 137 -33.38 -37.01 -5.71
C ARG A 137 -34.14 -38.18 -5.08
N LYS A 138 -33.53 -39.37 -5.05
CA LYS A 138 -34.12 -40.59 -4.45
C LYS A 138 -33.84 -40.69 -2.94
N GLU A 139 -32.84 -39.99 -2.44
CA GLU A 139 -32.44 -40.00 -1.03
C GLU A 139 -32.99 -38.76 -0.32
N LYS A 140 -34.19 -38.90 0.27
CA LYS A 140 -34.92 -37.77 0.88
C LYS A 140 -34.09 -36.97 1.88
N VAL A 141 -33.35 -37.63 2.77
CA VAL A 141 -32.56 -36.96 3.83
C VAL A 141 -31.48 -36.07 3.24
N VAL A 142 -30.75 -36.57 2.23
CA VAL A 142 -29.66 -35.83 1.57
C VAL A 142 -30.23 -34.72 0.69
N TYR A 143 -31.31 -35.00 -0.03
CA TYR A 143 -32.02 -34.04 -0.86
C TYR A 143 -32.55 -32.85 -0.04
N ASP A 144 -33.23 -33.12 1.08
CA ASP A 144 -33.80 -32.08 1.95
C ASP A 144 -32.70 -31.24 2.60
N ALA A 145 -31.59 -31.87 3.02
CA ALA A 145 -30.43 -31.16 3.55
C ALA A 145 -29.76 -30.28 2.49
N ALA A 146 -29.59 -30.78 1.26
CA ALA A 146 -29.04 -30.03 0.15
C ALA A 146 -29.93 -28.84 -0.23
N LEU A 147 -31.25 -29.01 -0.27
CA LEU A 147 -32.20 -27.93 -0.52
C LEU A 147 -32.17 -26.84 0.56
N ARG A 148 -32.07 -27.22 1.84
CA ARG A 148 -31.94 -26.24 2.93
C ARG A 148 -30.69 -25.40 2.77
N LYS A 149 -29.53 -26.04 2.57
CA LYS A 149 -28.26 -25.35 2.32
C LYS A 149 -28.30 -24.50 1.05
N LEU A 150 -28.96 -24.97 0.00
CA LEU A 150 -29.14 -24.23 -1.24
C LEU A 150 -29.94 -22.94 -1.00
N ASN A 151 -31.02 -23.01 -0.23
CA ASN A 151 -31.80 -21.82 0.13
C ASN A 151 -31.01 -20.85 1.01
N GLU A 152 -30.20 -21.35 1.94
CA GLU A 152 -29.30 -20.52 2.77
C GLU A 152 -28.24 -19.83 1.91
N THR A 153 -27.58 -20.55 1.00
CA THR A 153 -26.57 -19.97 0.09
C THR A 153 -27.17 -18.96 -0.90
N ARG A 154 -28.41 -19.15 -1.36
CA ARG A 154 -29.13 -18.15 -2.17
C ARG A 154 -29.42 -16.86 -1.38
N LYS A 155 -29.79 -16.97 -0.11
CA LYS A 155 -29.93 -15.79 0.77
C LYS A 155 -28.60 -15.09 0.98
N ALA A 156 -27.54 -15.85 1.29
CA ALA A 156 -26.19 -15.29 1.43
C ALA A 156 -25.69 -14.61 0.15
N LEU A 157 -26.04 -15.13 -1.03
CA LEU A 157 -25.74 -14.48 -2.30
C LEU A 157 -26.46 -13.13 -2.42
N ALA A 158 -27.76 -13.07 -2.10
CA ALA A 158 -28.51 -11.82 -2.12
C ALA A 158 -27.91 -10.79 -1.15
N ASP A 159 -27.60 -11.19 0.08
CA ASP A 159 -26.99 -10.32 1.09
C ASP A 159 -25.60 -9.80 0.63
N ALA A 160 -24.79 -10.65 0.00
CA ALA A 160 -23.49 -10.27 -0.56
C ALA A 160 -23.62 -9.31 -1.75
N GLU A 161 -24.62 -9.51 -2.62
CA GLU A 161 -24.90 -8.60 -3.73
C GLU A 161 -25.40 -7.23 -3.23
N GLU A 162 -26.23 -7.19 -2.18
CA GLU A 162 -26.66 -5.96 -1.52
C GLU A 162 -25.49 -5.21 -0.87
N ALA A 163 -24.61 -5.93 -0.18
CA ALA A 163 -23.38 -5.36 0.40
C ALA A 163 -22.46 -4.81 -0.69
N HIS A 164 -22.26 -5.53 -1.79
CA HIS A 164 -21.49 -5.06 -2.94
C HIS A 164 -22.11 -3.81 -3.57
N ALA A 165 -23.43 -3.76 -3.75
CA ALA A 165 -24.12 -2.59 -4.28
C ALA A 165 -23.99 -1.38 -3.33
N SER A 166 -24.12 -1.60 -2.02
CA SER A 166 -23.97 -0.55 -0.99
C SER A 166 -22.56 0.03 -0.97
N THR A 167 -21.53 -0.82 -1.00
CA THR A 167 -20.13 -0.39 -1.02
C THR A 167 -19.79 0.36 -2.32
N SER A 168 -20.20 -0.15 -3.48
CA SER A 168 -20.03 0.51 -4.78
C SER A 168 -20.69 1.90 -4.81
N ASN A 169 -21.94 2.00 -4.31
CA ASN A 169 -22.63 3.27 -4.20
C ASN A 169 -21.94 4.25 -3.25
N ALA A 170 -21.41 3.77 -2.11
CA ALA A 170 -20.65 4.58 -1.17
C ALA A 170 -19.35 5.12 -1.78
N VAL A 171 -18.62 4.31 -2.55
CA VAL A 171 -17.43 4.73 -3.30
C VAL A 171 -17.80 5.79 -4.33
N ALA A 172 -18.85 5.54 -5.13
CA ALA A 172 -19.31 6.49 -6.15
C ALA A 172 -19.75 7.84 -5.56
N ARG A 173 -20.42 7.85 -4.39
CA ARG A 173 -20.78 9.09 -3.68
C ARG A 173 -19.55 9.86 -3.23
N LYS A 174 -18.58 9.20 -2.58
CA LYS A 174 -17.31 9.83 -2.16
C LYS A 174 -16.54 10.42 -3.35
N GLU A 175 -16.57 9.77 -4.51
CA GLU A 175 -15.93 10.29 -5.71
C GLU A 175 -16.63 11.54 -6.28
N LYS A 176 -17.97 11.55 -6.28
CA LYS A 176 -18.77 12.71 -6.68
C LYS A 176 -18.52 13.91 -5.76
N GLU A 177 -18.51 13.69 -4.44
CA GLU A 177 -18.18 14.73 -3.44
C GLU A 177 -16.77 15.30 -3.65
N LYS A 178 -15.76 14.45 -3.86
CA LYS A 178 -14.38 14.88 -4.18
C LYS A 178 -14.30 15.68 -5.48
N LYS A 179 -15.16 15.39 -6.46
CA LYS A 179 -15.23 16.14 -7.72
C LYS A 179 -15.81 17.54 -7.49
N TRP A 180 -16.78 17.67 -6.60
CA TRP A 180 -17.39 18.95 -6.25
C TRP A 180 -16.45 19.81 -5.40
N LEU A 181 -15.76 19.23 -4.41
CA LEU A 181 -14.75 19.90 -3.56
C LEU A 181 -13.48 20.35 -4.30
N LYS A 182 -13.34 20.05 -5.60
CA LYS A 182 -12.21 20.48 -6.43
C LYS A 182 -12.45 21.85 -7.08
N PHE A 183 -13.66 22.37 -7.04
CA PHE A 183 -14.06 23.68 -7.54
C PHE A 183 -14.51 24.55 -6.36
#